data_AF-A0A3B9F5U3-F1
#
_entry.id   AF-A0A3B9F5U3-F1
#
_cell.length_a   1.000
_cell.length_b   1.000
_cell.length_c   1.000
_cell.angle_alpha   90.00
_cell.angle_beta   90.00
_cell.angle_gamma   90.00
#
_symmetry.space_group_name_H-M   'P 1'
#
loop_
_entity.id
_entity.type
_entity.pdbx_description
1 polymer ?
#
loop_
_entity_poly.entity_id
_entity_poly.type
_entity_poly.pdbx_seq_one_letter_code
_entity_poly.pdbx_strand_id
1 'polypeptide(L)'
;MQFVHIFLNTWVTRLGILVFEYIVPYLRCLLAYMFKYKQYKLHMPQVVLVNPLIPPNTGNIARTCAARSTELHLVGPLGFELSNRYLKRAGLDYWPHVKLHYHESLDIFQDVYHKRGGRCLGFSVRGNYSYTKFAYKESDWLVFGSETDGLPKSFLEKCDYTLTIPMKDPQIRSLNLSVSVAVALFESCRQLGYL
;
A
#
# COMPACT_ATOMS: atom_id res chain seq x y z
N MET A 1 -37.64 55.41 15.53
CA MET A 1 -37.41 54.29 14.58
C MET A 1 -36.08 54.35 13.82
N GLN A 2 -35.40 55.49 13.71
CA GLN A 2 -34.20 55.65 12.87
C GLN A 2 -32.88 55.17 13.53
N PHE A 3 -32.79 55.19 14.86
CA PHE A 3 -31.58 54.78 15.60
C PHE A 3 -31.34 53.26 15.65
N VAL A 4 -32.40 52.45 15.65
CA VAL A 4 -32.31 50.98 15.70
C VAL A 4 -31.78 50.41 14.37
N HIS A 5 -32.15 51.03 13.25
CA HIS A 5 -31.72 50.61 11.90
C HIS A 5 -30.22 50.82 11.64
N ILE A 6 -29.64 51.91 12.16
CA ILE A 6 -28.20 52.21 12.00
C ILE A 6 -27.35 51.28 12.87
N PHE A 7 -27.83 50.95 14.08
CA PHE A 7 -27.16 49.98 14.96
C PHE A 7 -27.16 48.57 14.34
N LEU A 8 -28.32 48.06 13.90
CA LEU A 8 -28.37 46.74 13.26
C LEU A 8 -27.49 46.66 12.00
N ASN A 9 -27.47 47.69 11.15
CA ASN A 9 -26.62 47.69 9.94
C ASN A 9 -25.12 47.74 10.25
N THR A 10 -24.69 48.44 11.30
CA THR A 10 -23.28 48.52 11.70
C THR A 10 -22.78 47.24 12.39
N TRP A 11 -23.65 46.54 13.14
CA TRP A 11 -23.32 45.24 13.74
C TRP A 11 -23.29 44.12 12.71
N VAL A 12 -24.22 44.08 11.76
CA VAL A 12 -24.24 43.08 10.68
C VAL A 12 -23.02 43.23 9.76
N THR A 13 -22.58 44.46 9.46
CA THR A 13 -21.36 44.70 8.68
C THR A 13 -20.10 44.34 9.47
N ARG A 14 -20.00 44.66 10.77
CA ARG A 14 -18.86 44.26 11.61
C ARG A 14 -18.77 42.74 11.82
N LEU A 15 -19.89 42.04 12.03
CA LEU A 15 -19.90 40.58 12.09
C LEU A 15 -19.52 39.96 10.75
N GLY A 16 -20.01 40.51 9.64
CA GLY A 16 -19.67 40.07 8.29
C GLY A 16 -18.16 40.18 8.01
N ILE A 17 -17.53 41.29 8.42
CA ILE A 17 -16.08 41.51 8.27
C ILE A 17 -15.28 40.52 9.13
N LEU A 18 -15.68 40.29 10.39
CA LEU A 18 -15.03 39.31 11.27
C LEU A 18 -15.09 37.87 10.71
N VAL A 19 -16.22 37.46 10.14
CA VAL A 19 -16.34 36.15 9.48
C VAL A 19 -15.45 36.10 8.23
N PHE A 20 -15.39 37.17 7.44
CA PHE A 20 -14.61 37.19 6.21
C PHE A 20 -13.09 37.23 6.46
N GLU A 21 -12.63 37.99 7.46
CA GLU A 21 -11.20 38.12 7.77
C GLU A 21 -10.67 36.93 8.58
N TYR A 22 -11.48 36.34 9.47
CA TYR A 22 -10.97 35.33 10.40
C TYR A 22 -11.48 33.91 10.16
N ILE A 23 -12.58 33.70 9.43
CA ILE A 23 -13.12 32.34 9.19
C ILE A 23 -12.83 31.88 7.77
N VAL A 24 -12.99 32.74 6.77
CA VAL A 24 -12.78 32.39 5.35
C VAL A 24 -11.34 31.92 5.05
N PRO A 25 -10.26 32.49 5.63
CA PRO A 25 -8.91 31.97 5.40
C PRO A 25 -8.71 30.57 5.97
N TYR A 26 -9.28 30.28 7.14
CA TYR A 26 -9.21 28.94 7.75
C TYR A 26 -10.04 27.93 6.98
N LEU A 27 -11.24 28.31 6.51
CA LEU A 27 -12.07 27.46 5.65
C LEU A 27 -11.40 27.24 4.28
N ARG A 28 -10.73 28.25 3.70
CA ARG A 28 -9.90 28.08 2.50
C ARG A 28 -8.70 27.18 2.75
N CYS A 29 -8.04 27.30 3.89
CA CYS A 29 -6.91 26.46 4.27
C CYS A 29 -7.35 25.01 4.54
N LEU A 30 -8.48 24.82 5.21
CA LEU A 30 -9.10 23.53 5.48
C LEU A 30 -9.62 22.90 4.18
N LEU A 31 -10.27 23.67 3.31
CA LEU A 31 -10.68 23.20 1.99
C LEU A 31 -9.46 22.87 1.12
N ALA A 32 -8.41 23.69 1.12
CA ALA A 32 -7.17 23.38 0.42
C ALA A 32 -6.50 22.12 0.99
N TYR A 33 -6.49 21.93 2.31
CA TYR A 33 -6.00 20.73 2.98
C TYR A 33 -6.84 19.50 2.65
N MET A 34 -8.17 19.62 2.65
CA MET A 34 -9.10 18.57 2.27
C MET A 34 -9.03 18.23 0.78
N PHE A 35 -8.88 19.23 -0.10
CA PHE A 35 -8.67 19.03 -1.54
C PHE A 35 -7.30 18.44 -1.83
N LYS A 36 -6.26 18.85 -1.11
CA LYS A 36 -4.94 18.22 -1.10
C LYS A 36 -5.09 16.73 -0.75
N TYR A 37 -5.77 16.40 0.33
CA TYR A 37 -6.01 15.00 0.75
C TYR A 37 -6.88 14.18 -0.22
N LYS A 38 -7.87 14.79 -0.88
CA LYS A 38 -8.76 14.10 -1.82
C LYS A 38 -8.14 13.85 -3.20
N GLN A 39 -7.13 14.65 -3.57
CA GLN A 39 -6.43 14.59 -4.87
C GLN A 39 -5.17 13.70 -4.86
N TYR A 40 -4.54 13.48 -3.71
CA TYR A 40 -3.53 12.43 -3.61
C TYR A 40 -4.24 11.06 -3.58
N LYS A 41 -4.39 10.45 -4.76
CA LYS A 41 -4.21 8.99 -4.84
C LYS A 41 -2.82 8.73 -4.26
N LEU A 42 -2.74 8.49 -2.95
CA LEU A 42 -1.54 8.03 -2.27
C LEU A 42 -1.14 6.73 -2.97
N HIS A 43 -0.09 6.79 -3.77
CA HIS A 43 0.46 5.59 -4.38
C HIS A 43 1.28 4.94 -3.27
N MET A 44 0.69 3.95 -2.62
CA MET A 44 1.43 3.10 -1.71
C MET A 44 2.20 2.07 -2.55
N PRO A 45 3.38 1.64 -2.08
CA PRO A 45 4.03 0.47 -2.65
C PRO A 45 3.03 -0.68 -2.76
N GLN A 46 3.06 -1.37 -3.90
CA GLN A 46 2.14 -2.44 -4.29
C GLN A 46 2.71 -3.77 -3.78
N VAL A 47 1.87 -4.68 -3.28
CA VAL A 47 2.33 -6.02 -2.88
C VAL A 47 1.98 -7.03 -3.97
N VAL A 48 2.94 -7.85 -4.38
CA VAL A 48 2.75 -8.88 -5.40
C VAL A 48 3.19 -10.23 -4.84
N LEU A 49 2.30 -11.23 -4.92
CA LEU A 49 2.60 -12.61 -4.56
C LEU A 49 2.59 -13.48 -5.83
N VAL A 50 3.75 -14.07 -6.13
CA VAL A 50 3.94 -14.95 -7.28
C VAL A 50 3.83 -16.40 -6.83
N ASN A 51 2.86 -17.11 -7.40
CA ASN A 51 2.58 -18.52 -7.11
C ASN A 51 2.42 -18.82 -5.60
N PRO A 52 1.59 -18.08 -4.85
CA PRO A 52 1.40 -18.34 -3.42
C PRO A 52 0.74 -19.71 -3.23
N LEU A 53 1.28 -20.52 -2.32
CA LEU A 53 0.83 -21.90 -2.13
C LEU A 53 -0.02 -22.09 -0.86
N ILE A 54 0.19 -21.25 0.16
CA ILE A 54 -0.43 -21.44 1.49
C ILE A 54 -1.54 -20.40 1.72
N PRO A 55 -2.83 -20.78 1.67
CA PRO A 55 -3.94 -19.83 1.80
C PRO A 55 -3.91 -18.97 3.08
N PRO A 56 -3.56 -19.50 4.28
CA PRO A 56 -3.43 -18.67 5.49
C PRO A 56 -2.46 -17.48 5.36
N ASN A 57 -1.33 -17.65 4.65
CA ASN A 57 -0.39 -16.54 4.43
C ASN A 57 -1.02 -15.45 3.58
N THR A 58 -1.68 -15.84 2.48
CA THR A 58 -2.37 -14.89 1.60
C THR A 58 -3.48 -14.15 2.33
N GLY A 59 -4.25 -14.81 3.20
CA GLY A 59 -5.24 -14.15 4.05
C GLY A 59 -4.63 -13.11 4.99
N ASN A 60 -3.54 -13.47 5.68
CA ASN A 60 -2.83 -12.52 6.55
C ASN A 60 -2.27 -11.33 5.76
N ILE A 61 -1.72 -11.56 4.57
CA ILE A 61 -1.19 -10.52 3.69
C ILE A 61 -2.30 -9.59 3.19
N ALA A 62 -3.44 -10.16 2.80
CA ALA A 62 -4.61 -9.38 2.40
C ALA A 62 -5.08 -8.48 3.55
N ARG A 63 -5.14 -8.99 4.78
CA ARG A 63 -5.45 -8.16 5.97
C ARG A 63 -4.45 -7.02 6.15
N THR A 64 -3.16 -7.28 6.03
CA THR A 64 -2.10 -6.26 6.11
C THR A 64 -2.26 -5.21 5.02
N CYS A 65 -2.56 -5.61 3.78
CA CYS A 65 -2.80 -4.71 2.66
C CYS A 65 -4.04 -3.84 2.88
N ALA A 66 -5.15 -4.40 3.39
CA ALA A 66 -6.33 -3.62 3.77
C ALA A 66 -6.00 -2.57 4.83
N ALA A 67 -5.32 -2.97 5.90
CA ALA A 67 -4.92 -2.07 6.98
C ALA A 67 -4.04 -0.92 6.48
N ARG A 68 -3.23 -1.17 5.44
CA ARG A 68 -2.35 -0.16 4.85
C ARG A 68 -2.91 0.54 3.61
N SER A 69 -4.12 0.18 3.17
CA SER A 69 -4.73 0.66 1.92
C SER A 69 -3.82 0.45 0.69
N THR A 70 -3.04 -0.63 0.70
CA THR A 70 -2.15 -1.06 -0.38
C THR A 70 -2.86 -2.05 -1.29
N GLU A 71 -2.59 -1.95 -2.61
CA GLU A 71 -3.05 -2.91 -3.60
C GLU A 71 -2.32 -4.26 -3.45
N LEU A 72 -3.07 -5.35 -3.54
CA LEU A 72 -2.55 -6.72 -3.51
C LEU A 72 -2.72 -7.36 -4.88
N HIS A 73 -1.63 -7.82 -5.46
CA HIS A 73 -1.59 -8.56 -6.71
C HIS A 73 -1.26 -10.03 -6.44
N LEU A 74 -2.09 -10.93 -6.93
CA LEU A 74 -1.84 -12.37 -6.93
C LEU A 74 -1.52 -12.81 -8.35
N VAL A 75 -0.39 -13.48 -8.54
CA VAL A 75 0.07 -13.97 -9.83
C VAL A 75 0.06 -15.49 -9.83
N GLY A 76 -0.66 -16.06 -10.80
CA GLY A 76 -0.90 -17.49 -10.92
C GLY A 76 0.31 -18.29 -11.43
N PRO A 77 0.22 -19.63 -11.35
CA PRO A 77 -0.91 -20.39 -10.78
C PRO A 77 -0.99 -20.21 -9.25
N LEU A 78 -2.18 -20.25 -8.65
CA LEU A 78 -2.32 -20.22 -7.18
C LEU A 78 -2.35 -21.65 -6.66
N GLY A 79 -1.69 -21.94 -5.54
CA GLY A 79 -1.76 -23.25 -4.89
C GLY A 79 -3.08 -23.51 -4.15
N PHE A 80 -4.07 -22.61 -4.29
CA PHE A 80 -5.37 -22.70 -3.65
C PHE A 80 -6.44 -21.94 -4.45
N GLU A 81 -7.70 -22.29 -4.23
CA GLU A 81 -8.82 -21.53 -4.77
C GLU A 81 -9.12 -20.28 -3.94
N LEU A 82 -9.44 -19.17 -4.61
CA LEU A 82 -9.86 -17.94 -3.93
C LEU A 82 -11.20 -18.08 -3.18
N SER A 83 -12.03 -19.05 -3.59
CA SER A 83 -13.30 -19.41 -2.94
C SER A 83 -13.11 -20.14 -1.59
N ASN A 84 -11.88 -20.56 -1.29
CA ASN A 84 -11.58 -21.52 -0.23
C ASN A 84 -12.05 -21.03 1.16
N ARG A 85 -12.70 -21.93 1.90
CA ARG A 85 -13.10 -21.78 3.30
C ARG A 85 -11.97 -21.25 4.20
N TYR A 86 -10.72 -21.58 3.93
CA TYR A 86 -9.58 -21.08 4.73
C TYR A 86 -9.35 -19.58 4.56
N LEU A 87 -9.57 -19.02 3.36
CA LEU A 87 -9.62 -17.57 3.15
C LEU A 87 -10.83 -16.95 3.87
N LYS A 88 -11.94 -17.71 3.97
CA LYS A 88 -13.11 -17.35 4.77
C LYS A 88 -12.83 -17.23 6.27
N ARG A 89 -12.14 -18.21 6.85
CA ARG A 89 -11.78 -18.24 8.28
C ARG A 89 -10.63 -17.31 8.65
N ALA A 90 -9.80 -16.91 7.69
CA ALA A 90 -8.78 -15.87 7.90
C ALA A 90 -9.38 -14.45 8.09
N GLY A 91 -10.70 -14.33 8.26
CA GLY A 91 -11.41 -13.09 8.59
C GLY A 91 -11.87 -12.34 7.34
N LEU A 92 -12.72 -12.98 6.52
CA LEU A 92 -13.18 -12.45 5.22
C LEU A 92 -13.76 -11.01 5.22
N ASP A 93 -14.01 -10.39 6.37
CA ASP A 93 -14.57 -9.04 6.49
C ASP A 93 -13.72 -7.96 5.78
N TYR A 94 -12.42 -8.20 5.56
CA TYR A 94 -11.53 -7.21 4.90
C TYR A 94 -11.38 -7.36 3.39
N TRP A 95 -11.82 -8.45 2.76
CA TRP A 95 -11.66 -8.60 1.30
C TRP A 95 -12.34 -7.50 0.49
N PRO A 96 -13.53 -7.00 0.86
CA PRO A 96 -14.12 -5.82 0.23
C PRO A 96 -13.26 -4.55 0.38
N HIS A 97 -12.36 -4.51 1.36
CA HIS A 97 -11.46 -3.40 1.64
C HIS A 97 -10.07 -3.55 1.00
N VAL A 98 -9.74 -4.73 0.48
CA VAL A 98 -8.51 -4.96 -0.29
C VAL A 98 -8.78 -4.68 -1.75
N LYS A 99 -7.97 -3.81 -2.35
CA LYS A 99 -7.88 -3.71 -3.81
C LYS A 99 -7.08 -4.90 -4.33
N LEU A 100 -7.78 -6.00 -4.61
CA LEU A 100 -7.19 -7.23 -5.13
C LEU A 100 -7.15 -7.21 -6.65
N HIS A 101 -6.02 -7.61 -7.20
CA HIS A 101 -5.84 -7.89 -8.61
C HIS A 101 -5.31 -9.32 -8.78
N TYR A 102 -5.94 -10.08 -9.68
CA TYR A 102 -5.47 -11.41 -10.04
C TYR A 102 -4.92 -11.39 -11.46
N HIS A 103 -3.74 -12.00 -11.65
CA HIS A 103 -3.08 -12.18 -12.93
C HIS A 103 -2.87 -13.67 -13.14
N GLU A 104 -3.30 -14.21 -14.28
CA GLU A 104 -3.23 -15.66 -14.53
C GLU A 104 -1.80 -16.19 -14.67
N SER A 105 -0.87 -15.33 -15.10
CA SER A 105 0.54 -15.69 -15.29
C SER A 105 1.47 -14.52 -14.99
N LEU A 106 2.76 -14.83 -14.83
CA LEU A 106 3.81 -13.82 -14.69
C LEU A 106 3.87 -12.87 -15.89
N ASP A 107 3.71 -13.36 -17.11
CA ASP A 107 3.76 -12.51 -18.32
C ASP A 107 2.65 -11.45 -18.32
N ILE A 108 1.43 -11.83 -17.94
CA ILE A 108 0.30 -10.90 -17.80
C ILE A 108 0.61 -9.85 -16.72
N PHE A 109 1.17 -10.27 -15.59
CA PHE A 109 1.59 -9.34 -14.55
C PHE A 109 2.66 -8.36 -15.06
N GLN A 110 3.66 -8.85 -15.81
CA GLN A 110 4.72 -8.02 -16.38
C GLN A 110 4.17 -6.96 -17.32
N ASP A 111 3.20 -7.30 -18.18
CA ASP A 111 2.53 -6.33 -19.04
C ASP A 111 1.81 -5.23 -18.25
N VAL A 112 1.14 -5.59 -17.16
CA VAL A 112 0.47 -4.62 -16.27
C VAL A 112 1.48 -3.74 -15.57
N TYR A 113 2.54 -4.33 -15.00
CA TYR A 113 3.63 -3.62 -14.34
C TYR A 113 4.30 -2.62 -15.30
N HIS A 114 4.67 -3.03 -16.51
CA HIS A 114 5.30 -2.15 -17.49
C HIS A 114 4.40 -0.98 -17.89
N LYS A 115 3.09 -1.21 -18.03
CA LYS A 115 2.12 -0.14 -18.35
C LYS A 115 1.93 0.86 -17.21
N ARG A 116 1.94 0.40 -15.95
CA ARG A 116 1.77 1.27 -14.76
C ARG A 116 3.08 1.96 -14.36
N GLY A 117 4.23 1.39 -14.72
CA GLY A 117 5.54 1.86 -14.33
C GLY A 117 5.84 1.63 -12.85
N GLY A 118 7.00 2.13 -12.40
CA GLY A 118 7.53 1.90 -11.05
C GLY A 118 8.73 0.97 -11.06
N ARG A 119 9.20 0.57 -9.88
CA ARG A 119 10.36 -0.33 -9.73
C ARG A 119 9.92 -1.67 -9.18
N CYS A 120 10.36 -2.76 -9.81
CA CYS A 120 10.15 -4.13 -9.38
C CYS A 120 11.22 -4.52 -8.34
N LEU A 121 10.81 -4.63 -7.08
CA LEU A 121 11.66 -5.01 -5.96
C LEU A 121 11.42 -6.47 -5.58
N GLY A 122 12.27 -7.36 -6.09
CA GLY A 122 12.17 -8.79 -5.81
C GLY A 122 12.75 -9.17 -4.46
N PHE A 123 11.94 -9.68 -3.55
CA PHE A 123 12.41 -10.17 -2.25
C PHE A 123 12.94 -11.59 -2.35
N SER A 124 14.18 -11.79 -1.92
CA SER A 124 14.86 -13.09 -1.90
C SER A 124 15.89 -13.13 -0.77
N VAL A 125 16.10 -14.31 -0.20
CA VAL A 125 17.17 -14.53 0.79
C VAL A 125 18.57 -14.24 0.22
N ARG A 126 18.71 -14.29 -1.11
CA ARG A 126 19.93 -13.94 -1.87
C ARG A 126 19.88 -12.55 -2.51
N GLY A 127 19.01 -11.67 -2.03
CA GLY A 127 18.90 -10.29 -2.54
C GLY A 127 20.17 -9.48 -2.25
N ASN A 128 20.48 -8.54 -3.15
CA ASN A 128 21.70 -7.75 -3.11
C ASN A 128 21.61 -6.54 -2.14
N TYR A 129 20.40 -6.09 -1.81
CA TYR A 129 20.16 -4.91 -0.98
C TYR A 129 19.45 -5.28 0.32
N SER A 130 19.89 -4.71 1.45
CA SER A 130 19.14 -4.84 2.71
C SER A 130 17.82 -4.08 2.64
N TYR A 131 16.70 -4.73 2.97
CA TYR A 131 15.37 -4.11 2.89
C TYR A 131 15.23 -2.83 3.73
N THR A 132 15.99 -2.67 4.82
CA THR A 132 15.98 -1.47 5.68
C THR A 132 16.88 -0.34 5.17
N LYS A 133 17.88 -0.64 4.33
CA LYS A 133 18.81 0.36 3.79
C LYS A 133 18.41 0.82 2.39
N PHE A 134 17.50 0.11 1.76
CA PHE A 134 16.95 0.47 0.46
C PHE A 134 16.05 1.70 0.61
N ALA A 135 16.12 2.62 -0.36
CA ALA A 135 15.28 3.82 -0.40
C ALA A 135 14.01 3.54 -1.22
N TYR A 136 12.88 3.35 -0.53
CA TYR A 136 11.59 3.07 -1.16
C TYR A 136 10.99 4.31 -1.83
N LYS A 137 10.11 4.07 -2.81
CA LYS A 137 9.29 5.05 -3.52
C LYS A 137 7.84 4.58 -3.54
N GLU A 138 6.92 5.54 -3.61
CA GLU A 138 5.47 5.33 -3.69
C GLU A 138 5.04 4.34 -4.79
N SER A 139 5.75 4.33 -5.93
CA SER A 139 5.44 3.48 -7.08
C SER A 139 6.13 2.11 -7.05
N ASP A 140 6.74 1.70 -5.93
CA ASP A 140 7.48 0.43 -5.87
C ASP A 140 6.54 -0.77 -5.84
N TRP A 141 6.96 -1.85 -6.51
CA TRP A 141 6.31 -3.15 -6.50
C TRP A 141 7.12 -4.09 -5.62
N LEU A 142 6.58 -4.43 -4.45
CA LEU A 142 7.18 -5.37 -3.51
C LEU A 142 6.78 -6.78 -3.92
N VAL A 143 7.67 -7.50 -4.61
CA VAL A 143 7.37 -8.80 -5.21
C VAL A 143 7.95 -9.92 -4.36
N PHE A 144 7.09 -10.87 -3.99
CA PHE A 144 7.43 -12.05 -3.20
C PHE A 144 7.02 -13.30 -3.96
N GLY A 145 7.84 -14.35 -3.85
CA GLY A 145 7.53 -15.63 -4.47
C GLY A 145 6.82 -16.60 -3.54
N SER A 146 6.72 -17.86 -3.96
CA SER A 146 6.09 -18.92 -3.20
C SER A 146 6.86 -19.21 -1.91
N GLU A 147 6.19 -19.80 -0.93
CA GLU A 147 6.79 -20.19 0.34
C GLU A 147 7.89 -21.24 0.21
N THR A 148 7.83 -22.06 -0.84
CA THR A 148 8.73 -23.19 -1.08
C THR A 148 9.92 -22.81 -1.93
N ASP A 149 9.65 -22.19 -3.09
CA ASP A 149 10.64 -22.00 -4.16
C ASP A 149 11.09 -20.55 -4.28
N GLY A 150 10.39 -19.62 -3.60
CA GLY A 150 10.61 -18.20 -3.76
C GLY A 150 10.27 -17.72 -5.17
N LEU A 151 10.94 -16.67 -5.62
CA LEU A 151 10.76 -16.14 -6.98
C LEU A 151 11.53 -16.99 -8.00
N PRO A 152 10.93 -17.31 -9.17
CA PRO A 152 11.67 -17.96 -10.25
C PRO A 152 12.93 -17.17 -10.60
N LYS A 153 14.05 -17.86 -10.81
CA LYS A 153 15.34 -17.22 -11.14
C LYS A 153 15.22 -16.30 -12.36
N SER A 154 14.51 -16.76 -13.39
CA SER A 154 14.25 -16.00 -14.62
C SER A 154 13.44 -14.71 -14.38
N PHE A 155 12.67 -14.64 -13.30
CA PHE A 155 11.96 -13.44 -12.90
C PHE A 155 12.83 -12.53 -12.02
N LEU A 156 13.61 -13.09 -11.09
CA LEU A 156 14.56 -12.32 -10.27
C LEU A 156 15.55 -11.50 -11.12
N GLU A 157 16.01 -12.08 -12.23
CA GLU A 157 16.91 -11.41 -13.19
C GLU A 157 16.25 -10.23 -13.93
N LYS A 158 14.92 -10.16 -13.95
CA LYS A 158 14.15 -9.08 -14.56
C LYS A 158 13.71 -8.01 -13.55
N CYS A 159 13.90 -8.24 -12.24
CA CYS A 159 13.62 -7.23 -11.23
C CYS A 159 14.64 -6.09 -11.30
N ASP A 160 14.18 -4.85 -11.13
CA ASP A 160 15.07 -3.68 -11.06
C ASP A 160 16.06 -3.80 -9.90
N TYR A 161 15.58 -4.33 -8.76
CA TYR A 161 16.40 -4.56 -7.57
C TYR A 161 15.97 -5.85 -6.86
N THR A 162 16.93 -6.52 -6.23
CA THR A 162 16.66 -7.65 -5.35
C THR A 162 16.98 -7.30 -3.90
N LEU A 163 16.01 -7.47 -3.02
CA LEU A 163 16.11 -7.11 -1.61
C LEU A 163 16.12 -8.36 -0.74
N THR A 164 16.86 -8.31 0.37
CA THR A 164 16.93 -9.37 1.37
C THR A 164 16.53 -8.85 2.75
N ILE A 165 15.92 -9.74 3.55
CA ILE A 165 15.64 -9.52 4.97
C ILE A 165 16.74 -10.26 5.75
N PRO A 166 17.70 -9.53 6.37
CA PRO A 166 18.80 -10.17 7.08
C PRO A 166 18.29 -11.04 8.24
N MET A 167 18.79 -12.27 8.32
CA MET A 167 18.54 -13.20 9.43
C MET A 167 19.87 -13.54 10.11
N LYS A 168 19.87 -13.64 11.44
CA LYS A 168 21.10 -13.89 12.22
C LYS A 168 21.53 -15.36 12.20
N ASP A 169 20.56 -16.26 12.26
CA ASP A 169 20.82 -17.70 12.34
C ASP A 169 20.86 -18.31 10.92
N PRO A 170 22.02 -18.86 10.48
CA PRO A 170 22.16 -19.46 9.15
C PRO A 170 21.35 -20.75 8.96
N GLN A 171 20.85 -21.38 10.03
CA GLN A 171 19.98 -22.56 9.93
C GLN A 171 18.54 -22.20 9.53
N ILE A 172 18.13 -20.96 9.76
CA ILE A 172 16.79 -20.48 9.42
C ILE A 172 16.76 -20.11 7.95
N ARG A 173 16.07 -20.94 7.15
CA ARG A 173 16.03 -20.81 5.69
C ARG A 173 15.32 -19.55 5.22
N SER A 174 14.23 -19.17 5.88
CA SER A 174 13.42 -17.99 5.54
C SER A 174 12.43 -17.68 6.65
N LEU A 175 11.95 -16.44 6.68
CA LEU A 175 10.77 -16.08 7.46
C LEU A 175 9.50 -16.63 6.79
N ASN A 176 8.41 -16.67 7.56
CA ASN A 176 7.07 -16.87 7.01
C ASN A 176 6.74 -15.76 6.00
N LEU A 177 6.13 -16.10 4.87
CA LEU A 177 5.82 -15.16 3.79
C LEU A 177 4.99 -13.95 4.25
N SER A 178 3.96 -14.17 5.08
CA SER A 178 3.14 -13.06 5.58
C SER A 178 3.91 -12.11 6.49
N VAL A 179 4.87 -12.64 7.27
CA VAL A 179 5.77 -11.83 8.08
C VAL A 179 6.74 -11.05 7.20
N SER A 180 7.34 -11.68 6.19
CA SER A 180 8.23 -11.02 5.23
C SER A 180 7.56 -9.84 4.52
N VAL A 181 6.32 -10.03 4.07
CA VAL A 181 5.53 -8.96 3.45
C VAL A 181 5.24 -7.84 4.44
N ALA A 182 4.84 -8.18 5.67
CA ALA A 182 4.51 -7.18 6.69
C ALA A 182 5.71 -6.30 7.03
N VAL A 183 6.89 -6.88 7.29
CA VAL A 183 8.09 -6.10 7.64
C VAL A 183 8.56 -5.21 6.49
N ALA A 184 8.50 -5.71 5.25
CA ALA A 184 8.87 -4.94 4.08
C ALA A 184 7.89 -3.78 3.81
N LEU A 185 6.59 -4.07 3.86
CA LEU A 185 5.56 -3.06 3.63
C LEU A 185 5.61 -1.98 4.72
N PHE A 186 5.68 -2.34 6.00
CA PHE A 186 5.76 -1.35 7.07
C PHE A 186 7.05 -0.54 7.02
N GLU A 187 8.19 -1.13 6.68
CA GLU A 187 9.43 -0.36 6.51
C GLU A 187 9.30 0.65 5.36
N SER A 188 8.73 0.24 4.22
CA SER A 188 8.48 1.17 3.11
C SER A 188 7.54 2.30 3.52
N CYS A 189 6.49 2.01 4.30
CA CYS A 189 5.56 3.01 4.81
C CYS A 189 6.24 3.99 5.78
N ARG A 190 7.12 3.47 6.66
CA ARG A 190 7.91 4.28 7.59
C ARG A 190 8.80 5.27 6.82
N GLN A 191 9.50 4.82 5.79
CA GLN A 191 10.37 5.68 4.98
C GLN A 191 9.59 6.73 4.18
N LEU A 192 8.38 6.39 3.73
CA LEU A 192 7.51 7.30 2.97
C LEU A 192 6.67 8.25 3.86
N GLY A 193 6.78 8.14 5.19
CA GLY A 193 6.08 9.03 6.13
C GLY A 193 4.60 8.68 6.34
N TYR A 194 4.22 7.40 6.20
CA TYR A 194 2.85 6.91 6.37
C TYR A 194 2.61 6.11 7.66
N LEU A 195 3.63 6.00 8.51
CA LEU A 195 3.56 5.44 9.87
C LEU A 195 3.97 6.52 10.87
#